data_AF-A0AAJ6NWZ3-F1
#
_entry.id   AF-A0AAJ6NWZ3-F1
#
_cell.length_a   1.000
_cell.length_b   1.000
_cell.length_c   1.000
_cell.angle_alpha   90.00
_cell.angle_beta   90.00
_cell.angle_gamma   90.00
#
_symmetry.space_group_name_H-M   'P 1'
#
loop_
_entity.id
_entity.type
_entity.pdbx_description
1 polymer ?
#
loop_
_entity_poly.entity_id
_entity_poly.type
_entity_poly.pdbx_seq_one_letter_code
_entity_poly.pdbx_strand_id
1 'polypeptide(L)'
;MSRQLKQRNRQQMAIEELRKNDMMAHLLDSLDAGQNIGHYGRLVFAMVARHFLSESELIDYLRKDKDFSEEQARSMYLQVQGKDYNPPRRERVLEWQSQQDFIICPNADDPDACNVYKDLQFPEEIYEHISEYHEQKA
;
A
#
# COMPACT_ATOMS: atom_id res chain seq x y z
N MET A 1 -0.66 29.31 -15.09
CA MET A 1 -1.33 28.08 -14.64
C MET A 1 -0.37 27.28 -13.77
N SER A 2 -0.69 27.23 -12.48
CA SER A 2 0.28 27.07 -11.40
C SER A 2 0.68 25.62 -11.12
N ARG A 3 1.95 25.39 -10.78
CA ARG A 3 2.57 24.08 -10.42
C ARG A 3 1.73 23.24 -9.46
N GLN A 4 1.01 23.89 -8.54
CA GLN A 4 0.12 23.25 -7.56
C GLN A 4 -1.07 22.51 -8.18
N LEU A 5 -1.72 23.05 -9.24
CA LEU A 5 -2.83 22.37 -9.90
C LEU A 5 -2.37 21.07 -10.59
N LYS A 6 -1.19 21.11 -11.21
CA LYS A 6 -0.60 19.90 -11.82
C LYS A 6 -0.28 18.83 -10.79
N GLN A 7 0.24 19.21 -9.63
CA GLN A 7 0.53 18.28 -8.53
C GLN A 7 -0.75 17.63 -7.98
N ARG A 8 -1.79 18.43 -7.72
CA ARG A 8 -3.09 17.92 -7.27
C ARG A 8 -3.72 16.95 -8.28
N ASN A 9 -3.70 17.28 -9.57
CA ASN A 9 -4.22 16.39 -10.60
C ASN A 9 -3.43 15.08 -10.68
N ARG A 10 -2.09 15.12 -10.54
CA ARG A 10 -1.25 13.92 -10.50
C ARG A 10 -1.58 13.04 -9.30
N GLN A 11 -1.69 13.64 -8.11
CA GLN A 11 -2.06 12.93 -6.89
C GLN A 11 -3.44 12.27 -7.04
N GLN A 12 -4.42 12.98 -7.59
CA GLN A 12 -5.76 12.45 -7.84
C GLN A 12 -5.71 11.23 -8.76
N MET A 13 -4.99 11.29 -9.88
CA MET A 13 -4.81 10.14 -10.78
C MET A 13 -4.12 8.96 -10.07
N ALA A 14 -3.10 9.21 -9.25
CA ALA A 14 -2.42 8.16 -8.49
C ALA A 14 -3.35 7.47 -7.47
N ILE A 15 -4.24 8.23 -6.82
CA ILE A 15 -5.25 7.68 -5.91
C ILE A 15 -6.31 6.89 -6.68
N GLU A 16 -6.74 7.37 -7.84
CA GLU A 16 -7.65 6.65 -8.73
C GLU A 16 -7.06 5.32 -9.20
N GLU A 17 -5.76 5.27 -9.53
CA GLU A 17 -5.06 4.03 -9.85
C GLU A 17 -5.03 3.07 -8.66
N LEU A 18 -4.63 3.54 -7.47
CA LEU A 18 -4.63 2.73 -6.25
C LEU A 18 -6.01 2.16 -5.93
N ARG A 19 -7.07 2.94 -6.16
CA ARG A 19 -8.46 2.53 -5.91
C ARG A 19 -8.97 1.43 -6.84
N LYS A 20 -8.25 1.10 -7.93
CA LYS A 20 -8.61 -0.06 -8.78
C LYS A 20 -8.52 -1.39 -8.04
N ASN A 21 -7.73 -1.45 -6.97
CA ASN A 21 -7.67 -2.61 -6.10
C ASN A 21 -8.54 -2.39 -4.84
N ASP A 22 -9.49 -3.29 -4.61
CA ASP A 22 -10.47 -3.15 -3.52
C ASP A 22 -9.83 -3.05 -2.12
N MET A 23 -8.73 -3.77 -1.88
CA MET A 23 -7.98 -3.69 -0.61
C MET A 23 -7.36 -2.31 -0.42
N MET A 24 -6.75 -1.76 -1.47
CA MET A 24 -6.17 -0.41 -1.41
C MET A 24 -7.25 0.68 -1.31
N ALA A 25 -8.38 0.52 -1.99
CA ALA A 25 -9.53 1.40 -1.83
C ALA A 25 -10.03 1.39 -0.37
N HIS A 26 -10.18 0.21 0.22
CA HIS A 26 -10.56 0.04 1.61
C HIS A 26 -9.57 0.73 2.58
N LEU A 27 -8.25 0.54 2.39
CA LEU A 27 -7.24 1.20 3.22
C LEU A 27 -7.27 2.72 3.08
N LEU A 28 -7.46 3.25 1.87
CA LEU A 28 -7.61 4.68 1.63
C LEU A 28 -8.85 5.25 2.34
N ASP A 29 -9.99 4.58 2.21
CA ASP A 29 -11.25 4.97 2.86
C ASP A 29 -11.13 4.95 4.40
N SER A 30 -10.47 3.92 4.95
CA SER A 30 -10.21 3.82 6.39
C SER A 30 -9.28 4.92 6.88
N LEU A 31 -8.21 5.24 6.15
CA LEU A 31 -7.32 6.35 6.48
C LEU A 31 -8.05 7.71 6.38
N ASP A 32 -8.83 7.95 5.32
CA ASP A 32 -9.63 9.17 5.18
C ASP A 32 -10.67 9.34 6.30
N ALA A 33 -11.20 8.23 6.82
CA ALA A 33 -12.08 8.20 7.98
C ALA A 33 -11.35 8.35 9.33
N GLY A 34 -10.01 8.46 9.32
CA GLY A 34 -9.19 8.56 10.53
C GLY A 34 -9.13 7.27 11.36
N GLN A 35 -9.38 6.11 10.74
CA GLN A 35 -9.34 4.82 11.42
C GLN A 35 -7.89 4.38 11.66
N ASN A 36 -7.69 3.61 12.73
CA ASN A 36 -6.42 2.92 12.97
C ASN A 36 -6.41 1.61 12.16
N ILE A 37 -5.57 1.54 11.13
CA ILE A 37 -5.49 0.37 10.23
C ILE A 37 -4.49 -0.70 10.72
N GLY A 38 -3.94 -0.50 11.93
CA GLY A 38 -2.96 -1.39 12.53
C GLY A 38 -1.58 -1.31 11.87
N HIS A 39 -0.60 -1.99 12.47
CA HIS A 39 0.78 -1.96 11.97
C HIS A 39 0.88 -2.56 10.56
N TYR A 40 0.22 -3.71 10.32
CA TYR A 40 0.30 -4.39 9.04
C TYR A 40 -0.52 -3.70 7.96
N GLY A 41 -1.64 -3.05 8.29
CA GLY A 41 -2.35 -2.20 7.34
C GLY A 41 -1.46 -1.05 6.85
N ARG A 42 -0.79 -0.35 7.77
CA ARG A 42 0.16 0.73 7.42
C ARG A 42 1.34 0.21 6.58
N LEU A 43 1.88 -0.96 6.93
CA LEU A 43 2.97 -1.58 6.18
C LEU A 43 2.55 -1.96 4.75
N VAL A 44 1.42 -2.65 4.58
CA VAL A 44 0.86 -3.01 3.28
C VAL A 44 0.62 -1.76 2.45
N PHE A 45 -0.03 -0.75 3.05
CA PHE A 45 -0.27 0.52 2.38
C PHE A 45 1.04 1.16 1.90
N ALA A 46 2.07 1.23 2.76
CA ALA A 46 3.36 1.83 2.41
C ALA A 46 4.10 1.06 1.30
N MET A 47 4.07 -0.28 1.32
CA MET A 47 4.69 -1.13 0.31
C MET A 47 4.05 -0.96 -1.06
N VAL A 48 2.74 -0.77 -1.13
CA VAL A 48 2.02 -0.61 -2.40
C VAL A 48 2.05 0.85 -2.88
N ALA A 49 1.64 1.78 -2.01
CA ALA A 49 1.40 3.17 -2.38
C ALA A 49 2.67 3.93 -2.77
N ARG A 50 3.87 3.50 -2.32
CA ARG A 50 5.15 4.14 -2.70
C ARG A 50 5.43 4.13 -4.20
N HIS A 51 4.79 3.22 -4.94
CA HIS A 51 4.93 3.13 -6.40
C HIS A 51 4.01 4.10 -7.16
N PHE A 52 3.08 4.76 -6.46
CA PHE A 52 2.06 5.65 -7.05
C PHE A 52 2.14 7.08 -6.49
N LEU A 53 2.43 7.20 -5.19
CA LEU A 53 2.49 8.45 -4.45
C LEU A 53 3.94 8.88 -4.22
N SER A 54 4.18 10.19 -4.12
CA SER A 54 5.47 10.68 -3.63
C SER A 54 5.59 10.49 -2.11
N GLU A 55 6.82 10.48 -1.58
CA GLU A 55 7.12 10.33 -0.14
C GLU A 55 6.18 11.18 0.74
N SER A 56 6.06 12.48 0.44
CA SER A 56 5.22 13.40 1.22
C SER A 56 3.74 13.04 1.19
N GLU A 57 3.22 12.62 0.04
CA GLU A 57 1.80 12.27 -0.12
C GLU A 57 1.48 10.98 0.63
N LEU A 58 2.38 9.99 0.59
CA LEU A 58 2.24 8.75 1.33
C LEU A 58 2.30 8.98 2.84
N ILE A 59 3.25 9.79 3.30
CA ILE A 59 3.36 10.19 4.72
C ILE A 59 2.08 10.92 5.16
N ASP A 60 1.56 11.84 4.34
CA ASP A 60 0.32 12.56 4.65
C ASP A 60 -0.88 11.62 4.77
N TYR A 61 -0.95 10.54 3.98
CA TYR A 61 -1.98 9.52 4.14
C TYR A 61 -1.78 8.68 5.41
N LEU A 62 -0.56 8.21 5.67
CA LEU A 62 -0.28 7.40 6.87
C LEU A 62 -0.59 8.16 8.17
N ARG A 63 -0.37 9.48 8.20
CA ARG A 63 -0.68 10.35 9.35
C ARG A 63 -2.16 10.53 9.63
N LYS A 64 -3.04 10.14 8.70
CA LYS A 64 -4.49 10.15 8.97
C LYS A 64 -4.89 9.04 9.93
N ASP A 65 -4.07 7.99 10.05
CA ASP A 65 -4.22 7.00 11.10
C ASP A 65 -4.05 7.67 12.47
N LYS A 66 -5.09 7.57 13.30
CA LYS A 66 -5.25 8.31 14.56
C LYS A 66 -4.05 8.22 15.50
N ASP A 67 -3.36 7.07 15.53
CA ASP A 67 -2.30 6.78 16.48
C ASP A 67 -0.91 6.70 15.80
N PHE A 68 -0.72 7.42 14.69
CA PHE A 68 0.51 7.33 13.90
C PHE A 68 1.12 8.70 13.59
N SER A 69 2.27 8.99 14.20
CA SER A 69 2.94 10.27 14.06
C SER A 69 3.64 10.44 12.70
N GLU A 70 3.94 11.70 12.34
CA GLU A 70 4.71 12.02 11.13
C GLU A 70 6.10 11.35 11.13
N GLU A 71 6.77 11.31 12.29
CA GLU A 71 8.07 10.67 12.46
C GLU A 71 8.00 9.16 12.24
N GLN A 72 6.95 8.52 12.76
CA GLN A 72 6.69 7.09 12.56
C GLN A 72 6.37 6.79 11.09
N ALA A 73 5.55 7.62 10.44
CA ALA A 73 5.24 7.49 9.01
C ALA A 73 6.47 7.62 8.13
N ARG A 74 7.32 8.61 8.42
CA ARG A 74 8.58 8.81 7.71
C ARG A 74 9.55 7.64 7.93
N SER A 75 9.66 7.16 9.17
CA SER A 75 10.48 5.99 9.50
C SER A 75 10.01 4.74 8.75
N MET A 76 8.70 4.50 8.68
CA MET A 76 8.12 3.39 7.94
C MET A 76 8.40 3.49 6.44
N TYR A 77 8.19 4.68 5.84
CA TYR A 77 8.50 4.90 4.43
C TYR A 77 9.97 4.60 4.12
N LEU A 78 10.90 5.16 4.91
CA LEU A 78 12.34 4.94 4.74
C LEU A 78 12.73 3.46 4.94
N GLN A 79 12.09 2.77 5.89
CA GLN A 79 12.32 1.34 6.10
C GLN A 79 11.88 0.52 4.87
N VAL A 80 10.69 0.82 4.33
CA VAL A 80 10.17 0.13 3.15
C VAL A 80 11.04 0.41 1.93
N GLN A 81 11.41 1.67 1.74
CA GLN A 81 12.30 2.10 0.65
C GLN A 81 13.68 1.45 0.76
N GLY A 82 14.32 1.53 1.93
CA GLY A 82 15.69 1.07 2.13
C GLY A 82 15.87 -0.45 2.10
N LYS A 83 14.82 -1.21 2.45
CA LYS A 83 14.79 -2.68 2.30
C LYS A 83 14.33 -3.15 0.93
N ASP A 84 13.94 -2.20 0.08
CA ASP A 84 13.35 -2.42 -1.23
C ASP A 84 12.25 -3.49 -1.23
N TYR A 85 11.32 -3.36 -0.29
CA TYR A 85 10.23 -4.32 -0.19
C TYR A 85 9.33 -4.26 -1.43
N ASN A 86 9.15 -5.41 -2.08
CA ASN A 86 8.15 -5.61 -3.13
C ASN A 86 6.74 -5.59 -2.54
N PRO A 87 5.72 -5.11 -3.28
CA PRO A 87 4.32 -5.21 -2.88
C PRO A 87 3.95 -6.64 -2.41
N PRO A 88 3.21 -6.79 -1.31
CA PRO A 88 2.95 -8.11 -0.75
C PRO A 88 2.00 -8.92 -1.65
N ARG A 89 2.22 -10.23 -1.72
CA ARG A 89 1.24 -11.16 -2.29
C ARG A 89 0.06 -11.34 -1.32
N ARG A 90 -1.07 -11.79 -1.87
CA ARG A 90 -2.31 -12.05 -1.11
C ARG A 90 -2.07 -12.91 0.13
N GLU A 91 -1.32 -14.02 0.00
CA GLU A 91 -1.10 -14.96 1.11
C GLU A 91 -0.41 -14.26 2.29
N ARG A 92 0.53 -13.37 1.99
CA ARG A 92 1.23 -12.58 3.01
C ARG A 92 0.32 -11.54 3.65
N VAL A 93 -0.55 -10.89 2.87
CA VAL A 93 -1.56 -9.97 3.39
C VAL A 93 -2.49 -10.69 4.39
N LEU A 94 -2.97 -11.88 4.04
CA LEU A 94 -3.85 -12.67 4.90
C LEU A 94 -3.16 -13.14 6.18
N GLU A 95 -1.90 -13.57 6.09
CA GLU A 95 -1.07 -13.95 7.25
C GLU A 95 -0.85 -12.77 8.22
N TRP A 96 -0.61 -11.58 7.68
CA TRP A 96 -0.44 -10.38 8.51
C TRP A 96 -1.76 -9.89 9.09
N GLN A 97 -2.84 -9.97 8.32
CA GLN A 97 -4.18 -9.66 8.82
C GLN A 97 -4.53 -10.52 10.03
N SER A 98 -4.21 -11.82 10.05
CA SER A 98 -4.53 -12.69 11.19
C SER A 98 -3.79 -12.33 12.48
N GLN A 99 -2.86 -11.38 12.44
CA GLN A 99 -2.06 -10.92 13.59
C GLN A 99 -2.52 -9.55 14.12
N GLN A 100 -3.59 -8.97 13.58
CA GLN A 100 -4.15 -7.70 14.03
C GLN A 100 -5.68 -7.68 13.95
N ASP A 101 -6.31 -6.71 14.63
CA ASP A 101 -7.76 -6.60 14.65
C ASP A 101 -8.35 -5.99 13.37
N PHE A 102 -7.60 -5.08 12.73
CA PHE A 102 -8.05 -4.43 11.50
C PHE A 102 -7.98 -5.39 10.31
N ILE A 103 -9.11 -5.53 9.63
CA ILE A 103 -9.25 -6.36 8.43
C ILE A 103 -8.64 -5.62 7.23
N ILE A 104 -7.46 -6.03 6.78
CA ILE A 104 -6.78 -5.44 5.61
C ILE A 104 -7.52 -5.81 4.32
N CYS A 105 -7.91 -7.08 4.22
CA CYS A 105 -8.53 -7.75 3.09
C CYS A 105 -10.00 -8.07 3.42
N PRO A 106 -10.96 -7.17 3.10
CA PRO A 106 -12.36 -7.33 3.52
C PRO A 106 -13.05 -8.52 2.86
N ASN A 107 -12.67 -8.88 1.63
CA ASN A 107 -13.27 -9.97 0.85
C ASN A 107 -12.38 -11.22 0.83
N ALA A 108 -11.89 -11.65 1.99
CA ALA A 108 -10.92 -12.75 2.09
C ALA A 108 -11.41 -14.10 1.52
N ASP A 109 -12.71 -14.31 1.37
CA ASP A 109 -13.26 -15.53 0.77
C ASP A 109 -13.12 -15.59 -0.76
N ASP A 110 -12.98 -14.44 -1.44
CA ASP A 110 -12.69 -14.39 -2.86
C ASP A 110 -11.20 -14.70 -3.09
N PRO A 111 -10.82 -15.77 -3.80
CA PRO A 111 -9.43 -16.15 -4.02
C PRO A 111 -8.58 -15.07 -4.71
N ASP A 112 -9.21 -14.15 -5.45
CA ASP A 112 -8.52 -13.08 -6.17
C ASP A 112 -8.41 -11.78 -5.37
N ALA A 113 -9.17 -11.62 -4.28
CA ALA A 113 -9.14 -10.37 -3.51
C ALA A 113 -7.72 -10.07 -2.99
N CYS A 114 -7.40 -8.78 -2.82
CA CYS A 114 -6.14 -8.34 -2.20
C CYS A 114 -4.87 -8.75 -2.97
N ASN A 115 -5.03 -9.28 -4.19
CA ASN A 115 -3.94 -9.48 -5.13
C ASN A 115 -3.65 -8.17 -5.86
N VAL A 116 -2.72 -7.38 -5.32
CA VAL A 116 -2.36 -6.08 -5.88
C VAL A 116 -1.82 -6.15 -7.31
N TYR A 117 -1.22 -7.28 -7.71
CA TYR A 117 -0.64 -7.47 -9.05
C TYR A 117 -1.68 -7.71 -10.14
N LYS A 118 -2.92 -8.06 -9.75
CA LYS A 118 -4.03 -8.27 -10.68
C LYS A 118 -4.60 -6.94 -11.17
N ASP A 119 -4.80 -6.01 -10.24
CA ASP A 119 -5.56 -4.79 -10.50
C ASP A 119 -4.66 -3.55 -10.70
N LEU A 120 -3.43 -3.59 -10.17
CA LEU A 120 -2.49 -2.48 -10.25
C LEU A 120 -1.35 -2.77 -11.23
N GLN A 121 -0.88 -1.71 -11.89
CA GLN A 121 0.27 -1.75 -12.79
C GLN A 121 1.50 -1.22 -12.06
N PHE A 122 2.45 -2.09 -11.77
CA PHE A 122 3.72 -1.71 -11.17
C PHE A 122 4.79 -1.46 -12.25
N PRO A 123 5.89 -0.78 -11.90
CA PRO A 123 7.08 -0.75 -12.75
C PRO A 123 7.61 -2.18 -13.05
N GLU A 124 8.22 -2.36 -14.22
CA GLU A 124 8.66 -3.68 -14.73
C GLU A 124 9.62 -4.38 -13.77
N GLU A 125 10.52 -3.62 -13.14
CA GLU A 125 11.51 -4.09 -12.18
C GLU A 125 10.88 -4.84 -10.98
N ILE A 126 9.64 -4.50 -10.61
CA ILE A 126 8.93 -5.17 -9.51
C ILE A 126 8.56 -6.60 -9.88
N TYR A 127 8.26 -6.87 -11.15
CA TYR A 127 7.91 -8.20 -11.62
C TYR A 127 9.12 -9.12 -11.76
N GLU A 128 10.29 -8.56 -12.10
CA GLU A 128 11.55 -9.32 -12.24
C GLU A 128 11.93 -10.03 -10.92
N HIS A 129 11.79 -9.35 -9.78
CA HIS A 129 12.09 -9.91 -8.46
C HIS A 129 11.10 -10.96 -7.97
N ILE A 130 9.91 -11.04 -8.57
CA ILE A 130 8.86 -11.99 -8.18
C ILE A 130 9.13 -13.37 -8.79
N SER A 131 9.86 -13.44 -9.91
CA SER A 131 10.22 -14.68 -10.59
C SER A 131 11.36 -15.43 -9.89
N GLU A 132 12.34 -14.73 -9.32
CA GLU A 132 13.54 -15.36 -8.73
C GLU A 132 13.27 -16.16 -7.43
N TYR A 133 12.22 -15.84 -6.68
CA TYR A 133 11.91 -16.57 -5.43
C TYR A 133 11.27 -17.95 -5.67
N HIS A 134 10.77 -18.24 -6.88
CA HIS A 134 10.17 -19.55 -7.21
C HIS A 134 11.18 -20.63 -7.57
N GLU A 135 12.43 -20.27 -7.90
CA GLU A 135 13.45 -21.26 -8.24
C GLU A 135 14.12 -21.91 -7.02
N GLN A 136 13.90 -21.42 -5.79
CA GLN A 136 14.52 -21.97 -4.58
C GLN A 136 13.62 -22.92 -3.76
N LYS A 137 12.47 -23.33 -4.30
CA LYS A 137 11.63 -24.39 -3.71
C LYS A 137 11.25 -25.48 -4.71
N ALA A 138 12.26 -26.05 -5.36
CA ALA A 138 12.18 -27.33 -6.06
C ALA A 138 13.13 -28.34 -5.39
#